data_AF-A0A534L8Z8-F1
#
_entry.id   AF-A0A534L8Z8-F1
#
_cell.length_a   1.000
_cell.length_b   1.000
_cell.length_c   1.000
_cell.angle_alpha   90.00
_cell.angle_beta   90.00
_cell.angle_gamma   90.00
#
_symmetry.space_group_name_H-M   'P 1'
#
loop_
_entity.id
_entity.type
_entity.pdbx_description
1 polymer ?
#
loop_
_entity_poly.entity_id
_entity_poly.type
_entity_poly.pdbx_seq_one_letter_code
_entity_poly.pdbx_strand_id
1 'polypeptide(L)'
;KDREAYAESLQEQADLERSVQADVDDVHGLGCELKDLHRGLVDFPARVGNEVGYLCWQRGERAIGWWHTLDSGFAGRKALAPEAER
;
A
#
# COMPACT_ATOMS: atom_id res chain seq x y z
N LYS A 1 -24.64 32.28 -9.52
CA LYS A 1 -23.39 32.09 -10.29
C LYS A 1 -22.21 31.70 -9.42
N ASP A 2 -21.53 32.59 -8.68
CA ASP A 2 -20.32 32.22 -7.95
C ASP A 2 -20.54 31.17 -6.84
N ARG A 3 -21.67 31.26 -6.13
CA ARG A 3 -22.02 30.30 -5.07
C ARG A 3 -22.39 28.91 -5.61
N GLU A 4 -23.03 28.83 -6.77
CA GLU A 4 -23.41 27.56 -7.40
C GLU A 4 -22.18 26.87 -7.97
N ALA A 5 -21.33 27.62 -8.68
CA ALA A 5 -20.06 27.11 -9.19
C ALA A 5 -19.12 26.64 -8.07
N TYR A 6 -19.09 27.36 -6.94
CA TYR A 6 -18.33 26.93 -5.77
C TYR A 6 -18.88 25.66 -5.14
N ALA A 7 -20.22 25.54 -5.03
CA ALA A 7 -20.87 24.34 -4.50
C ALA A 7 -20.63 23.11 -5.40
N GLU A 8 -20.68 23.29 -6.73
CA GLU A 8 -20.35 22.24 -7.71
C GLU A 8 -18.91 21.76 -7.54
N SER A 9 -17.95 22.67 -7.45
CA SER A 9 -16.53 22.33 -7.29
C SER A 9 -16.24 21.61 -5.96
N LEU A 10 -16.93 22.01 -4.87
CA LEU A 10 -16.85 21.28 -3.59
C LEU A 10 -17.42 19.86 -3.69
N GLN A 11 -18.52 19.69 -4.43
CA GLN A 11 -19.11 18.38 -4.63
C GLN A 11 -18.18 17.48 -5.45
N GLU A 12 -17.59 17.99 -6.53
CA GLU A 12 -16.60 17.26 -7.31
C GLU A 12 -15.41 16.81 -6.46
N GLN A 13 -14.89 17.70 -5.61
CA GLN A 13 -13.80 17.35 -4.69
C GLN A 13 -14.23 16.24 -3.72
N ALA A 14 -15.41 16.37 -3.11
CA ALA A 14 -15.92 15.36 -2.19
C ALA A 14 -16.14 14.00 -2.89
N ASP A 15 -16.55 13.99 -4.15
CA ASP A 15 -16.77 12.78 -4.93
C ASP A 15 -15.44 12.08 -5.24
N LEU A 16 -14.41 12.86 -5.60
CA LEU A 16 -13.04 12.35 -5.80
C LEU A 16 -12.45 11.77 -4.50
N GLU A 17 -12.60 12.48 -3.38
CA GLU A 17 -12.13 12.03 -2.07
C GLU A 17 -12.78 10.70 -1.67
N ARG A 18 -14.10 10.56 -1.88
CA ARG A 18 -14.81 9.29 -1.59
C ARG A 18 -14.34 8.15 -2.47
N SER A 19 -14.09 8.40 -3.76
CA SER A 19 -13.57 7.37 -4.66
C SER A 19 -12.19 6.89 -4.22
N VAL A 20 -11.28 7.80 -3.88
CA VAL A 20 -9.94 7.43 -3.40
C VAL A 20 -10.02 6.65 -2.10
N GLN A 21 -10.90 7.05 -1.18
CA GLN A 21 -11.05 6.33 0.08
C GLN A 21 -11.59 4.91 -0.12
N ALA A 22 -12.54 4.72 -1.03
CA ALA A 22 -13.06 3.38 -1.36
C ALA A 22 -11.95 2.46 -1.90
N ASP A 23 -11.12 2.95 -2.81
CA ASP A 23 -9.98 2.17 -3.34
C ASP A 23 -8.97 1.82 -2.24
N VAL A 24 -8.69 2.75 -1.32
CA VAL A 24 -7.80 2.51 -0.17
C VAL A 24 -8.39 1.44 0.78
N ASP A 25 -9.69 1.51 1.03
CA ASP A 25 -10.39 0.54 1.88
C ASP A 25 -10.40 -0.85 1.23
N ASP A 26 -10.59 -0.94 -0.09
CA ASP A 26 -10.50 -2.19 -0.85
C ASP A 26 -9.11 -2.81 -0.74
N VAL A 27 -8.05 -1.99 -0.88
CA VAL A 27 -6.66 -2.44 -0.68
C VAL A 27 -6.46 -2.99 0.73
N HIS A 28 -6.88 -2.24 1.77
CA HIS A 28 -6.80 -2.73 3.15
C HIS A 28 -7.63 -4.00 3.38
N GLY A 29 -8.76 -4.15 2.69
CA GLY A 29 -9.62 -5.34 2.72
C GLY A 29 -8.92 -6.61 2.22
N LEU A 30 -7.86 -6.49 1.43
CA LEU A 30 -7.01 -7.61 1.01
C LEU A 30 -6.03 -8.07 2.11
N GLY A 31 -5.98 -7.38 3.24
CA GLY A 31 -5.09 -7.69 4.36
C GLY A 31 -3.68 -7.12 4.22
N CYS A 32 -3.47 -6.17 3.30
CA CYS A 32 -2.22 -5.44 3.17
C CYS A 32 -2.33 -4.03 3.78
N GLU A 33 -1.18 -3.40 3.97
CA GLU A 33 -1.05 -2.06 4.54
C GLU A 33 -0.49 -1.11 3.49
N LEU A 34 -1.29 -0.14 3.05
CA LEU A 34 -0.85 0.90 2.12
C LEU A 34 0.01 1.92 2.87
N LYS A 35 1.33 1.85 2.73
CA LYS A 35 2.28 2.70 3.47
C LYS A 35 2.49 4.07 2.85
N ASP A 36 2.49 4.14 1.52
CA ASP A 36 2.66 5.39 0.79
C ASP A 36 1.99 5.30 -0.58
N LEU A 37 0.87 6.01 -0.74
CA LEU A 37 0.09 6.03 -1.99
C LEU A 37 0.87 6.67 -3.14
N HIS A 38 1.61 7.76 -2.88
CA HIS A 38 2.35 8.47 -3.92
C HIS A 38 3.45 7.59 -4.51
N ARG A 39 4.16 6.85 -3.66
CA ARG A 39 5.20 5.90 -4.07
C ARG A 39 4.64 4.56 -4.54
N GLY A 40 3.38 4.26 -4.21
CA GLY A 40 2.75 2.96 -4.42
C GLY A 40 3.42 1.88 -3.60
N LEU A 41 3.67 2.15 -2.31
CA LEU A 41 4.32 1.25 -1.38
C LEU A 41 3.28 0.51 -0.55
N VAL A 42 3.33 -0.82 -0.58
CA VAL A 42 2.40 -1.71 0.11
C VAL A 42 3.17 -2.77 0.87
N ASP A 43 2.82 -2.95 2.13
CA ASP A 43 3.36 -3.99 3.00
C ASP A 43 2.31 -5.08 3.26
N PHE A 44 2.74 -6.33 3.30
CA PHE A 44 1.90 -7.49 3.52
C PHE A 44 2.37 -8.21 4.79
N PRO A 45 1.57 -8.28 5.87
CA PRO A 45 1.94 -9.02 7.06
C PRO A 45 2.30 -10.47 6.71
N ALA A 46 3.46 -10.94 7.15
CA ALA A 46 3.93 -12.27 6.82
C ALA A 46 4.87 -12.85 7.87
N ARG A 47 5.06 -14.16 7.77
CA ARG A 47 6.13 -14.88 8.46
C ARG A 47 7.16 -15.34 7.45
N VAL A 48 8.40 -14.87 7.58
CA VAL A 48 9.52 -15.25 6.73
C VAL A 48 10.45 -16.15 7.53
N GLY A 49 10.44 -17.44 7.23
CA GLY A 49 11.10 -18.45 8.06
C GLY A 49 10.48 -18.52 9.46
N ASN A 50 11.27 -18.22 10.49
CA ASN A 50 10.80 -18.18 11.88
C ASN A 50 10.51 -16.75 12.39
N GLU A 51 10.70 -15.73 11.54
CA GLU A 51 10.53 -14.32 11.91
C GLU A 51 9.20 -13.76 11.41
N VAL A 52 8.59 -12.87 12.19
CA VAL A 52 7.39 -12.10 11.78
C VAL A 52 7.86 -10.76 11.24
N GLY A 53 7.29 -10.34 10.11
CA GLY A 53 7.62 -9.09 9.47
C GLY A 53 6.60 -8.75 8.38
N TYR A 54 7.06 -8.00 7.39
CA TYR A 54 6.26 -7.61 6.25
C TYR A 54 6.97 -7.99 4.96
N LEU A 55 6.24 -8.58 4.01
CA LEU A 55 6.66 -8.54 2.62
C LEU A 55 6.38 -7.13 2.09
N CYS A 56 7.27 -6.60 1.28
CA CYS A 56 7.19 -5.24 0.80
C CYS A 56 7.19 -5.25 -0.73
N TRP A 57 6.27 -4.48 -1.31
CA TRP A 57 6.21 -4.23 -2.74
C TRP A 57 6.06 -2.74 -3.02
N GLN A 58 6.78 -2.25 -4.02
CA GLN A 58 6.64 -0.90 -4.51
C GLN A 58 6.25 -0.89 -6.00
N ARG A 59 5.39 0.06 -6.40
CA ARG A 59 5.04 0.32 -7.80
C ARG A 59 6.28 0.36 -8.68
N GLY A 60 6.27 -0.47 -9.72
CA GLY A 60 7.39 -0.68 -10.65
C GLY A 60 8.08 -2.04 -10.45
N GLU A 61 7.90 -2.68 -9.30
CA GLU A 61 8.37 -4.05 -9.07
C GLU A 61 7.41 -5.06 -9.71
N ARG A 62 7.96 -6.10 -10.36
CA ARG A 62 7.13 -7.10 -11.07
C ARG A 62 6.39 -8.06 -10.14
N ALA A 63 6.95 -8.30 -8.95
CA ALA A 63 6.44 -9.21 -7.94
C ALA A 63 6.99 -8.82 -6.58
N ILE A 64 6.40 -9.38 -5.52
CA ILE A 64 6.91 -9.24 -4.14
C ILE A 64 8.26 -9.98 -4.05
N GLY A 65 9.35 -9.22 -3.95
CA GLY A 65 10.72 -9.76 -3.87
C GLY A 65 11.48 -9.34 -2.61
N TRP A 66 10.86 -8.55 -1.75
CA TRP A 66 11.49 -7.96 -0.58
C TRP A 66 10.65 -8.20 0.66
N TRP A 67 11.33 -8.24 1.80
CA TRP A 67 10.69 -8.25 3.12
C TRP A 67 11.50 -7.42 4.11
N HIS A 68 10.91 -7.04 5.23
CA HIS A 68 11.60 -6.37 6.31
C HIS A 68 11.04 -6.79 7.67
N THR A 69 11.81 -6.58 8.74
CA THR A 69 11.33 -6.81 10.09
C THR A 69 10.40 -5.68 10.52
N LEU A 70 9.69 -5.88 11.63
CA LEU A 70 8.76 -4.87 12.17
C LEU A 70 9.46 -3.54 12.46
N ASP A 71 10.73 -3.57 12.88
CA ASP A 71 11.47 -2.37 13.31
C ASP A 71 12.24 -1.66 12.18
N SER A 72 12.58 -2.36 11.10
CA SER A 72 13.50 -1.81 10.09
C SER A 72 12.81 -1.01 8.98
N GLY A 73 11.51 -1.26 8.76
CA GLY A 73 10.72 -0.65 7.69
C GLY A 73 11.31 -0.84 6.29
N PHE A 74 10.82 -0.03 5.35
CA PHE A 74 11.22 -0.08 3.93
C PHE A 74 12.73 0.11 3.70
N ALA A 75 13.40 0.93 4.51
CA ALA A 75 14.83 1.23 4.36
C ALA A 75 15.72 0.02 4.68
N GLY A 76 15.26 -0.87 5.57
CA GLY A 76 15.96 -2.10 5.96
C GLY A 76 15.53 -3.34 5.19
N ARG A 77 14.92 -3.18 4.00
CA ARG A 77 14.42 -4.30 3.21
C ARG A 77 15.53 -5.26 2.80
N LYS A 78 15.23 -6.55 2.90
CA LYS A 78 16.07 -7.68 2.54
C LYS A 78 15.39 -8.45 1.41
N ALA A 79 16.18 -9.01 0.51
CA ALA A 79 15.63 -9.84 -0.55
C ALA A 79 14.96 -11.06 0.08
N LEU A 80 13.79 -11.42 -0.42
CA LEU A 80 13.22 -12.74 -0.18
C LEU A 80 14.15 -13.74 -0.87
N ALA A 81 14.72 -14.67 -0.10
CA ALA A 81 15.42 -15.79 -0.70
C ALA A 81 14.40 -16.52 -1.61
N PRO A 82 14.80 -16.97 -2.81
CA PRO A 82 13.94 -17.87 -3.56
C PRO A 82 13.58 -19.04 -2.64
N GLU A 83 12.30 -19.42 -2.60
CA GLU A 83 11.88 -20.64 -1.92
C GLU A 83 12.80 -21.75 -2.43
N ALA A 84 13.72 -22.22 -1.58
CA ALA A 84 14.44 -23.44 -1.85
C ALA A 84 13.36 -24.50 -2.01
N GLU A 85 13.24 -25.00 -3.25
CA GLU A 85 12.24 -25.95 -3.74
C GLU A 85 11.79 -26.88 -2.61
N ARG A 86 10.51 -26.75 -2.21
CA ARG A 86 9.81 -27.75 -1.40
C ARG A 86 9.02 -28.66 -2.32
#